data_AF-A0A9Q9CHX7-F1
#
_entry.id   AF-A0A9Q9CHX7-F1
#
_cell.length_a   1.000
_cell.length_b   1.000
_cell.length_c   1.000
_cell.angle_alpha   90.00
_cell.angle_beta   90.00
_cell.angle_gamma   90.00
#
_symmetry.space_group_name_H-M   'P 1'
#
loop_
_entity.id
_entity.type
_entity.pdbx_description
1 polymer ?
#
loop_
_entity_poly.entity_id
_entity_poly.type
_entity_poly.pdbx_seq_one_letter_code
_entity_poly.pdbx_strand_id
1 'polypeptide(L)'
;MLKCINVKELKRLHLDESKSLGIMRLDWSGSRIDEVCNQWYPSQQFDEVITKYDISIQSLQEGLNELIFNQLNVFNQVIEQCGGEGYSYEQTFKVETSDFNFFIRLKPVRGEYSHIFVYYR
;
A
#
# COMPACT_ATOMS: atom_id res chain seq x y z
N MET A 1 -4.50 4.71 -15.61
CA MET A 1 -5.33 5.20 -14.49
C MET A 1 -5.80 3.97 -13.72
N LEU A 2 -5.19 3.71 -12.56
CA LEU A 2 -5.45 2.52 -11.74
C LEU A 2 -6.80 2.69 -11.03
N LYS A 3 -7.62 1.64 -10.99
CA LYS A 3 -8.97 1.68 -10.40
C LYS A 3 -8.90 1.33 -8.91
N CYS A 4 -9.14 2.31 -8.04
CA CYS A 4 -9.16 2.13 -6.59
C CYS A 4 -10.55 1.65 -6.11
N ILE A 5 -10.61 0.58 -5.30
CA ILE A 5 -11.87 -0.01 -4.78
C ILE A 5 -11.91 0.10 -3.25
N ASN A 6 -12.96 0.69 -2.66
CA ASN A 6 -13.14 0.86 -1.21
C ASN A 6 -13.35 -0.48 -0.45
N VAL A 7 -12.84 -0.55 0.78
CA VAL A 7 -12.61 -1.78 1.55
C VAL A 7 -13.63 -2.13 2.61
N LYS A 8 -14.77 -1.44 2.67
CA LYS A 8 -15.94 -2.10 3.29
C LYS A 8 -16.28 -3.46 2.62
N GLU A 9 -15.74 -3.72 1.42
CA GLU A 9 -15.74 -5.01 0.73
C GLU A 9 -14.57 -5.97 1.09
N LEU A 10 -13.54 -5.54 1.85
CA LEU A 10 -12.27 -6.27 1.98
C LEU A 10 -12.27 -7.46 2.94
N LYS A 11 -13.22 -7.53 3.89
CA LYS A 11 -13.46 -8.73 4.71
C LYS A 11 -13.75 -10.00 3.87
N ARG A 12 -13.99 -9.85 2.56
CA ARG A 12 -14.23 -10.94 1.59
C ARG A 12 -13.02 -11.29 0.70
N LEU A 13 -11.84 -10.70 0.89
CA LEU A 13 -10.77 -10.85 -0.12
C LEU A 13 -9.94 -12.13 -0.08
N HIS A 14 -10.19 -13.06 0.86
CA HIS A 14 -9.55 -14.39 0.89
C HIS A 14 -8.04 -14.34 0.55
N LEU A 15 -7.30 -13.46 1.22
CA LEU A 15 -5.88 -13.26 0.95
C LEU A 15 -5.12 -14.56 1.20
N ASP A 16 -4.35 -14.99 0.21
CA ASP A 16 -3.46 -16.13 0.36
C ASP A 16 -2.21 -15.68 1.09
N GLU A 17 -2.17 -15.94 2.40
CA GLU A 17 -1.02 -15.60 3.23
C GLU A 17 0.27 -16.20 2.69
N SER A 18 0.26 -17.32 1.95
CA SER A 18 1.46 -17.92 1.33
C SER A 18 2.03 -17.14 0.15
N LYS A 19 1.32 -16.10 -0.31
CA LYS A 19 1.76 -15.19 -1.37
C LYS A 19 2.13 -13.80 -0.86
N SER A 20 2.09 -13.57 0.45
CA SER A 20 2.48 -12.31 1.07
C SER A 20 3.94 -11.99 0.80
N LEU A 21 4.22 -10.81 0.25
CA LEU A 21 5.58 -10.31 0.01
C LEU A 21 6.03 -9.37 1.12
N GLY A 22 5.13 -8.56 1.67
CA GLY A 22 5.46 -7.68 2.77
C GLY A 22 4.51 -6.51 2.92
N ILE A 23 4.89 -5.60 3.81
CA ILE A 23 4.12 -4.43 4.18
C ILE A 23 5.00 -3.19 4.01
N MET A 24 4.51 -2.23 3.24
CA MET A 24 5.07 -0.88 3.25
C MET A 24 4.31 -0.04 4.27
N ARG A 25 4.98 0.45 5.31
CA ARG A 25 4.43 1.48 6.19
C ARG A 25 4.65 2.84 5.57
N LEU A 26 3.62 3.68 5.56
CA LEU A 26 3.66 5.06 5.11
C LEU A 26 3.40 5.99 6.28
N ASP A 27 4.19 7.05 6.37
CA ASP A 27 4.00 8.16 7.29
C ASP A 27 4.17 9.48 6.53
N TRP A 28 3.77 10.60 7.14
CA TRP A 28 3.85 11.93 6.54
C TRP A 28 4.72 12.87 7.37
N SER A 29 5.84 12.32 7.85
CA SER A 29 6.82 13.02 8.70
C SER A 29 8.15 13.26 8.00
N GLY A 30 8.11 13.41 6.67
CA GLY A 30 9.30 13.64 5.85
C GLY A 30 10.03 14.95 6.11
N SER A 31 11.06 15.17 5.31
CA SER A 31 11.93 16.35 5.42
C SER A 31 11.17 17.65 5.18
N ARG A 32 10.13 17.59 4.34
CA ARG A 32 9.16 18.66 4.11
C ARG A 32 7.87 18.36 4.86
N ILE A 33 7.14 19.41 5.20
CA ILE A 33 5.84 19.26 5.87
C ILE A 33 4.92 18.37 5.03
N ASP A 34 4.33 17.38 5.68
CA ASP A 34 3.38 16.43 5.10
C ASP A 34 3.92 15.59 3.94
N GLU A 35 5.26 15.50 3.77
CA GLU A 35 5.92 14.64 2.77
C GLU A 35 5.91 13.18 3.22
N VAL A 36 5.62 12.27 2.28
CA VAL A 36 5.59 10.84 2.55
C VAL A 36 6.98 10.29 2.89
N CYS A 37 7.09 9.55 3.99
CA CYS A 37 8.17 8.60 4.23
C CYS A 37 7.62 7.18 4.21
N ASN A 38 8.50 6.24 3.89
CA ASN A 38 8.11 4.84 3.78
C ASN A 38 9.15 3.91 4.41
N GLN A 39 8.68 2.78 4.93
CA GLN A 39 9.52 1.73 5.47
C GLN A 39 8.97 0.37 5.03
N TRP A 40 9.82 -0.41 4.36
CA TRP A 40 9.50 -1.76 3.91
C TRP A 40 9.74 -2.80 5.01
N TYR A 41 8.76 -3.68 5.20
CA TYR A 41 8.83 -4.84 6.08
C TYR A 41 8.54 -6.11 5.25
N PRO A 42 9.57 -6.88 4.87
CA PRO A 42 9.36 -8.12 4.14
C PRO A 42 8.59 -9.13 5.00
N SER A 43 7.78 -9.95 4.35
CA SER A 43 7.14 -11.09 5.01
C SER A 43 8.18 -12.16 5.37
N GLN A 44 7.82 -13.08 6.28
CA GLN A 44 8.73 -14.17 6.69
C GLN A 44 9.11 -15.11 5.53
N GLN A 45 8.26 -15.18 4.51
CA GLN A 45 8.38 -16.07 3.35
C GLN A 45 8.80 -15.31 2.08
N PHE A 46 9.21 -14.05 2.20
CA PHE A 46 9.52 -13.19 1.06
C PHE A 46 10.49 -13.88 0.09
N ASP A 47 11.62 -14.38 0.60
CA ASP A 47 12.64 -15.02 -0.24
C ASP A 47 12.11 -16.28 -0.95
N GLU A 48 11.26 -17.06 -0.27
CA GLU A 48 10.62 -18.26 -0.84
C GLU A 48 9.66 -17.88 -1.97
N VAL A 49 8.83 -16.87 -1.77
CA VAL A 49 7.85 -16.40 -2.76
C VAL A 49 8.55 -15.77 -3.97
N ILE A 50 9.56 -14.92 -3.72
CA ILE A 50 10.37 -14.30 -4.78
C ILE A 50 11.03 -15.38 -5.64
N THR A 51 11.64 -16.38 -5.01
CA THR A 51 12.33 -17.47 -5.73
C THR A 51 11.34 -18.36 -6.47
N LYS A 52 10.23 -18.74 -5.83
CA LYS A 52 9.23 -19.67 -6.38
C LYS A 52 8.58 -19.14 -7.66
N TYR A 53 8.34 -17.83 -7.72
CA TYR A 53 7.63 -17.20 -8.83
C TYR A 53 8.53 -16.31 -9.69
N ASP A 54 9.87 -16.39 -9.52
CA ASP A 54 10.87 -15.62 -10.26
C ASP A 54 10.55 -14.10 -10.30
N ILE A 55 10.19 -13.56 -9.12
CA ILE A 55 9.70 -12.19 -9.02
C ILE A 55 10.88 -11.23 -9.11
N SER A 56 10.81 -10.30 -10.07
CA SER A 56 11.72 -9.16 -10.13
C SER A 56 11.48 -8.21 -8.95
N ILE A 57 12.47 -8.09 -8.05
CA ILE A 57 12.46 -7.09 -6.97
C ILE A 57 12.34 -5.68 -7.54
N GLN A 58 12.96 -5.41 -8.68
CA GLN A 58 12.86 -4.11 -9.35
C GLN A 58 11.42 -3.79 -9.74
N SER A 59 10.68 -4.76 -10.31
CA SER A 59 9.28 -4.56 -10.70
C SER A 59 8.37 -4.33 -9.49
N LEU A 60 8.63 -5.01 -8.37
CA LEU A 60 7.95 -4.74 -7.10
C LEU A 60 8.22 -3.31 -6.60
N GLN A 61 9.47 -2.86 -6.65
CA GLN A 61 9.84 -1.50 -6.26
C GLN A 61 9.19 -0.44 -7.15
N GLU A 62 9.18 -0.64 -8.47
CA GLU A 62 8.54 0.26 -9.43
C GLU A 62 7.04 0.39 -9.15
N GLY A 63 6.33 -0.72 -8.90
CA GLY A 63 4.91 -0.69 -8.55
C GLY A 63 4.62 0.03 -7.24
N LEU A 64 5.44 -0.17 -6.21
CA LEU A 64 5.32 0.57 -4.94
C LEU A 64 5.59 2.06 -5.12
N ASN A 65 6.64 2.43 -5.87
CA ASN A 65 7.00 3.81 -6.12
C ASN A 65 5.91 4.54 -6.92
N GLU A 66 5.31 3.89 -7.91
CA GLU A 66 4.20 4.46 -8.68
C GLU A 66 3.01 4.76 -7.77
N LEU A 67 2.64 3.83 -6.88
CA LEU A 67 1.55 4.05 -5.93
C LEU A 67 1.86 5.19 -4.96
N ILE A 68 3.05 5.21 -4.37
CA ILE A 68 3.40 6.16 -3.31
C ILE A 68 3.62 7.55 -3.89
N PHE A 69 4.52 7.70 -4.86
CA PHE A 69 4.98 9.01 -5.30
C PHE A 69 4.04 9.71 -6.29
N ASN A 70 3.18 8.95 -6.98
CA ASN A 70 2.19 9.56 -7.86
C ASN A 70 0.83 9.78 -7.19
N GLN A 71 0.46 8.97 -6.19
CA GLN A 71 -0.90 9.03 -5.61
C GLN A 71 -0.96 9.45 -4.14
N LEU A 72 0.15 9.34 -3.39
CA LEU A 72 0.19 9.51 -1.93
C LEU A 72 1.40 10.32 -1.44
N ASN A 73 1.97 11.17 -2.29
CA ASN A 73 3.23 11.85 -2.01
C ASN A 73 3.14 12.92 -0.91
N VAL A 74 1.93 13.44 -0.66
CA VAL A 74 1.64 14.38 0.43
C VAL A 74 0.37 14.00 1.18
N PHE A 75 0.29 14.37 2.46
CA PHE A 75 -0.83 13.99 3.33
C PHE A 75 -2.20 14.46 2.81
N ASN A 76 -2.27 15.62 2.15
CA ASN A 76 -3.53 16.11 1.57
C ASN A 76 -4.12 15.15 0.53
N GLN A 77 -3.30 14.42 -0.23
CA GLN A 77 -3.81 13.41 -1.17
C GLN A 77 -4.49 12.26 -0.43
N VAL A 78 -4.05 11.92 0.78
CA VAL A 78 -4.71 10.92 1.63
C VAL A 78 -6.11 11.38 2.02
N ILE A 79 -6.23 12.64 2.44
CA ILE A 79 -7.52 13.26 2.81
C ILE A 79 -8.46 13.27 1.59
N GLU A 80 -7.96 13.66 0.41
CA GLU A 80 -8.72 13.69 -0.84
C GLU A 80 -9.22 12.29 -1.22
N GLN A 81 -8.34 11.27 -1.21
CA GLN A 81 -8.69 9.88 -1.50
C GLN A 81 -9.70 9.33 -0.49
N CYS A 82 -9.57 9.73 0.78
CA CYS A 82 -10.45 9.30 1.85
C CYS A 82 -11.77 10.09 1.93
N GLY A 83 -11.89 11.21 1.21
CA GLY A 83 -13.07 12.08 1.23
C GLY A 83 -13.25 12.86 2.55
N GLY A 84 -12.19 13.00 3.36
CA GLY A 84 -12.22 13.70 4.64
C GLY A 84 -11.07 13.36 5.57
N GLU A 85 -10.97 14.09 6.69
CA GLU A 85 -9.94 13.93 7.72
C GLU A 85 -10.54 13.33 9.00
N GLY A 86 -9.81 12.43 9.65
CA GLY A 86 -10.22 11.73 10.87
C GLY A 86 -10.45 10.23 10.68
N TYR A 87 -10.46 9.49 11.79
CA TYR A 87 -10.63 8.03 11.79
C TYR A 87 -11.92 7.54 11.11
N SER A 88 -12.97 8.36 11.09
CA SER A 88 -14.23 8.03 10.40
C SER A 88 -14.10 7.93 8.88
N TYR A 89 -13.05 8.53 8.32
CA TYR A 89 -12.76 8.54 6.88
C TYR A 89 -11.67 7.53 6.51
N GLU A 90 -11.23 6.66 7.43
CA GLU A 90 -10.30 5.60 7.08
C GLU A 90 -10.85 4.75 5.93
N GLN A 91 -10.05 4.62 4.87
CA GLN A 91 -10.37 3.80 3.72
C GLN A 91 -9.25 2.79 3.50
N THR A 92 -9.55 1.75 2.76
CA THR A 92 -8.50 0.96 2.14
C THR A 92 -8.88 0.77 0.68
N PHE A 93 -7.88 0.49 -0.15
CA PHE A 93 -8.01 0.38 -1.59
C PHE A 93 -7.35 -0.90 -2.07
N LYS A 94 -7.90 -1.54 -3.10
CA LYS A 94 -7.21 -2.58 -3.86
C LYS A 94 -6.67 -2.01 -5.17
N VAL A 95 -5.43 -2.32 -5.49
CA VAL A 95 -4.83 -2.10 -6.81
C VAL A 95 -4.27 -3.43 -7.32
N GLU A 96 -4.71 -3.85 -8.50
CA GLU A 96 -4.22 -5.05 -9.16
C GLU A 96 -3.29 -4.67 -10.31
N THR A 97 -2.15 -5.34 -10.41
CA THR A 97 -1.26 -5.29 -11.57
C THR A 97 -1.20 -6.65 -12.24
N SER A 98 -0.29 -6.81 -13.21
CA SER A 98 0.05 -8.11 -13.81
C SER A 98 0.49 -9.10 -12.74
N ASP A 99 1.37 -8.67 -11.85
CA ASP A 99 2.14 -9.57 -10.98
C ASP A 99 1.76 -9.46 -9.50
N PHE A 100 1.16 -8.33 -9.10
CA PHE A 100 0.94 -8.01 -7.69
C PHE A 100 -0.48 -7.55 -7.39
N ASN A 101 -0.91 -7.86 -6.18
CA ASN A 101 -2.06 -7.26 -5.53
C ASN A 101 -1.55 -6.34 -4.42
N PHE A 102 -1.90 -5.06 -4.49
CA PHE A 102 -1.64 -4.07 -3.46
C PHE A 102 -2.93 -3.74 -2.70
N PHE A 103 -2.88 -3.82 -1.37
CA PHE A 103 -3.95 -3.38 -0.49
C PHE A 103 -3.48 -2.18 0.32
N ILE A 104 -4.01 -1.00 0.00
CA ILE A 104 -3.55 0.27 0.53
C ILE A 104 -4.51 0.73 1.60
N ARG A 105 -4.16 0.63 2.87
CA ARG A 105 -4.93 1.13 4.01
C ARG A 105 -4.51 2.55 4.33
N LEU A 106 -5.37 3.51 4.01
CA LEU A 106 -5.16 4.93 4.23
C LEU A 106 -5.86 5.41 5.49
N LYS A 107 -5.09 5.99 6.39
CA LYS A 107 -5.57 6.69 7.59
C LYS A 107 -5.38 8.20 7.40
N PRO A 108 -6.45 8.97 7.16
CA PRO A 108 -6.37 10.41 7.05
C PRO A 108 -6.33 11.05 8.44
N VAL A 109 -5.37 10.63 9.27
CA VAL A 109 -5.13 11.14 10.63
C VAL A 109 -3.66 11.50 10.77
N ARG A 110 -3.37 12.75 11.13
CA ARG A 110 -1.98 13.22 11.28
C ARG A 110 -1.27 12.43 12.39
N GLY A 111 -0.04 12.02 12.12
CA GLY A 111 0.77 11.21 13.04
C GLY A 111 0.46 9.71 13.03
N GLU A 112 -0.59 9.26 12.35
CA GLU A 112 -0.88 7.84 12.17
C GLU A 112 -0.21 7.28 10.91
N TYR A 113 -0.01 5.95 10.93
CA TYR A 113 0.59 5.22 9.81
C TYR A 113 -0.46 4.61 8.88
N SER A 114 -0.26 4.82 7.59
CA SER A 114 -0.93 4.06 6.54
C SER A 114 -0.07 2.89 6.09
N HIS A 115 -0.66 1.93 5.40
CA HIS A 115 0.01 0.68 5.05
C HIS A 115 -0.33 0.23 3.64
N ILE A 116 0.64 -0.31 2.91
CA ILE A 116 0.42 -1.06 1.68
C ILE A 116 0.81 -2.51 1.95
N PHE A 117 -0.15 -3.42 1.91
CA PHE A 117 0.11 -4.86 1.95
C PHE A 117 0.30 -5.36 0.53
N VAL A 118 1.35 -6.14 0.29
CA VAL A 118 1.70 -6.63 -1.04
C VAL A 118 1.64 -8.14 -1.08
N TYR A 119 0.92 -8.67 -2.05
CA TYR A 119 0.80 -10.10 -2.31
C TYR A 119 1.11 -10.38 -3.79
N TYR A 120 1.79 -11.49 -4.06
CA TYR A 120 1.89 -12.03 -5.42
C TYR A 120 0.52 -12.51 -5.92
N ARG A 121 0.24 -12.37 -7.22
CA ARG A 121 -1.04 -12.75 -7.82
C ARG A 121 -1.25 -14.26 -7.92
#